data_AF-A0A6M3JHH0-F1
#
_entry.id   AF-A0A6M3JHH0-F1
#
_cell.length_a   1.000
_cell.length_b   1.000
_cell.length_c   1.000
_cell.angle_alpha   90.00
_cell.angle_beta   90.00
_cell.angle_gamma   90.00
#
_symmetry.space_group_name_H-M   'P 1'
#
loop_
_entity.id
_entity.type
_entity.pdbx_description
1 polymer ?
#
loop_
_entity_poly.entity_id
_entity_poly.type
_entity_poly.pdbx_seq_one_letter_code
_entity_poly.pdbx_strand_id
1 'polypeptide(L)' 'MVYTDGVHLVADNVWELHTFAKSIGLRRSWFQDGHIPHYDLTTKRKARQAIDVGAKKISVREIVMMSRLGT' A
#
# COMPACT_ATOMS: atom_id res chain seq x y z
N MET A 1 7.04 7.51 -1.34
CA MET A 1 5.60 7.90 -1.38
C MET A 1 4.73 6.66 -1.22
N VAL A 2 3.52 6.80 -0.64
CA VAL A 2 2.58 5.69 -0.39
C VAL A 2 1.33 5.82 -1.26
N TYR A 3 0.88 4.70 -1.83
CA TYR A 3 -0.26 4.64 -2.74
C TYR A 3 -1.23 3.50 -2.40
N THR A 4 -2.48 3.61 -2.85
CA THR A 4 -3.48 2.56 -2.68
C THR A 4 -4.49 2.50 -3.82
N ASP A 5 -4.89 1.29 -4.21
CA ASP A 5 -6.06 1.03 -5.07
C ASP A 5 -7.35 0.79 -4.26
N GLY A 6 -7.28 0.90 -2.92
CA GLY A 6 -8.36 0.61 -1.98
C GLY A 6 -8.42 -0.83 -1.48
N VAL A 7 -7.57 -1.72 -2.01
CA VAL A 7 -7.42 -3.12 -1.58
C VAL A 7 -5.98 -3.39 -1.17
N HIS A 8 -5.02 -2.84 -1.89
CA HIS A 8 -3.59 -2.96 -1.65
C HIS A 8 -3.02 -1.59 -1.27
N LEU A 9 -2.05 -1.61 -0.36
CA LEU A 9 -1.23 -0.47 0.00
C LEU A 9 0.21 -0.76 -0.46
N VAL A 10 0.77 0.12 -1.28
CA VAL A 10 2.12 0.00 -1.86
C VAL A 10 2.91 1.28 -1.59
N ALA A 11 4.23 1.23 -1.72
CA ALA A 11 5.09 2.40 -1.62
C ALA A 11 6.31 2.27 -2.53
N ASP A 12 7.01 3.39 -2.74
CA ASP A 12 8.26 3.41 -3.51
C ASP A 12 9.37 2.60 -2.81
N ASN A 13 9.33 2.48 -1.48
CA ASN A 13 10.22 1.59 -0.75
C ASN A 13 9.52 0.86 0.41
N VAL A 14 10.08 -0.30 0.78
CA VAL A 14 9.49 -1.17 1.81
C VAL A 14 9.47 -0.53 3.20
N TRP A 15 10.42 0.36 3.49
CA TRP A 15 10.51 1.03 4.78
C TRP A 15 9.38 2.05 4.98
N GLU A 16 9.08 2.85 3.95
CA GLU A 16 7.93 3.75 3.90
C GLU A 16 6.63 2.96 4.04
N LEU A 17 6.53 1.81 3.35
CA LEU A 17 5.36 0.94 3.44
C LEU A 17 5.13 0.44 4.86
N HIS A 18 6.17 -0.08 5.55
CA HIS A 18 6.05 -0.53 6.93
C HIS A 18 5.73 0.60 7.89
N THR A 19 6.37 1.76 7.71
CA THR A 19 6.15 2.93 8.55
C THR A 19 4.71 3.42 8.44
N PHE A 20 4.17 3.51 7.23
CA PHE A 20 2.78 3.89 6.99
C PHE A 20 1.80 2.83 7.49
N ALA A 21 2.07 1.54 7.20
CA ALA A 21 1.23 0.44 7.66
C ALA A 21 1.12 0.43 9.20
N LYS A 22 2.23 0.69 9.90
CA LYS A 22 2.25 0.81 11.36
C LYS A 22 1.45 2.02 11.85
N SER A 23 1.56 3.18 11.20
CA SER A 23 0.88 4.41 11.62
C SER A 23 -0.65 4.29 11.56
N ILE A 24 -1.18 3.57 10.57
CA ILE A 24 -2.62 3.29 10.46
C ILE A 24 -3.02 1.97 11.14
N GLY A 25 -2.11 1.27 11.83
CA GLY A 25 -2.39 0.06 12.60
C GLY A 25 -2.78 -1.16 11.76
N LEU A 26 -2.07 -1.42 10.65
CA LEU A 26 -2.13 -2.70 9.94
C LEU A 26 -1.27 -3.75 10.64
N ARG A 27 -1.68 -5.02 10.54
CA ARG A 27 -0.94 -6.15 11.11
C ARG A 27 0.22 -6.53 10.20
N ARG A 28 1.40 -6.82 10.76
CA ARG A 28 2.57 -7.29 9.99
C ARG A 28 2.26 -8.53 9.15
N SER A 29 1.36 -9.40 9.61
CA SER A 29 0.90 -10.60 8.91
C SER A 29 0.07 -10.33 7.64
N TRP A 30 -0.31 -9.09 7.37
CA TRP A 30 -0.98 -8.68 6.13
C TRP A 30 0.01 -8.15 5.09
N PHE A 31 1.30 -8.16 5.40
CA PHE A 31 2.34 -7.84 4.45
C PHE A 31 2.59 -9.01 3.52
N GLN A 32 2.65 -8.72 2.23
CA GLN A 32 3.02 -9.66 1.18
C GLN A 32 4.37 -9.25 0.61
N ASP A 33 5.38 -10.09 0.80
CA ASP A 33 6.75 -9.88 0.30
C ASP A 33 6.90 -10.49 -1.09
N GLY A 34 6.08 -10.01 -2.03
CA GLY A 34 6.07 -10.46 -3.42
C GLY A 34 6.87 -9.56 -4.34
N HIS A 35 6.66 -9.73 -5.65
CA HIS A 35 7.27 -8.88 -6.68
C HIS A 35 6.98 -7.38 -6.48
N ILE A 36 5.79 -7.06 -5.95
CA ILE A 36 5.47 -5.73 -5.42
C ILE A 36 5.18 -5.93 -3.94
N PRO A 37 6.08 -5.50 -3.04
CA PRO A 37 5.80 -5.49 -1.61
C PRO A 37 4.55 -4.66 -1.31
N HIS A 38 3.55 -5.26 -0.65
CA HIS A 38 2.29 -4.57 -0.36
C HIS A 38 1.67 -5.04 0.96
N TYR A 39 0.72 -4.26 1.46
CA TYR A 39 -0.21 -4.70 2.51
C TYR A 39 -1.62 -4.87 1.98
N ASP A 40 -2.30 -5.90 2.46
CA ASP A 40 -3.74 -6.08 2.22
C ASP A 40 -4.57 -5.18 3.15
N LEU A 41 -5.41 -4.35 2.56
CA LEU A 41 -6.41 -3.52 3.23
C LEU A 41 -7.70 -4.33 3.39
N THR A 42 -7.71 -5.18 4.42
CA THR A 42 -8.77 -6.16 4.68
C THR A 42 -10.15 -5.58 4.99
N THR A 43 -10.28 -4.27 5.18
CA THR A 43 -11.56 -3.61 5.48
C THR A 43 -11.70 -2.28 4.76
N LYS A 44 -12.93 -1.92 4.38
CA LYS A 44 -13.26 -0.59 3.82
C LYS A 44 -12.82 0.55 4.74
N ARG A 45 -12.86 0.33 6.06
CA ARG A 45 -12.38 1.30 7.06
C ARG A 45 -10.88 1.57 6.91
N LYS A 46 -10.06 0.53 6.76
CA LYS A 46 -8.61 0.68 6.57
C LYS A 46 -8.28 1.31 5.22
N ALA A 47 -9.01 0.95 4.16
CA ALA A 47 -8.85 1.57 2.86
C ALA A 47 -9.14 3.08 2.89
N ARG A 48 -10.23 3.48 3.54
CA ARG A 48 -10.55 4.90 3.73
C ARG A 48 -9.51 5.61 4.60
N GLN A 49 -9.14 5.00 5.73
CA GLN A 49 -8.13 5.55 6.63
C GLN A 49 -6.78 5.78 5.92
N ALA A 50 -6.37 4.88 5.02
CA ALA A 50 -5.14 5.07 4.25
C ALA A 50 -5.19 6.36 3.41
N ILE A 51 -6.31 6.61 2.71
CA ILE A 51 -6.50 7.84 1.93
C ILE A 51 -6.52 9.06 2.85
N ASP A 52 -7.27 9.01 3.95
CA ASP A 52 -7.40 10.13 4.90
C ASP A 52 -6.05 10.52 5.52
N VAL A 53 -5.13 9.57 5.69
CA VAL A 53 -3.77 9.79 6.25
C VAL A 53 -2.75 10.17 5.17
N GLY A 54 -3.13 10.14 3.89
CA GLY A 54 -2.33 10.68 2.78
C GLY A 54 -1.80 9.65 1.78
N ALA A 55 -2.28 8.41 1.79
CA ALA A 55 -2.00 7.48 0.70
C ALA A 55 -2.67 7.98 -0.58
N LYS A 56 -1.91 8.08 -1.67
CA LYS A 56 -2.44 8.53 -2.96
C LYS A 56 -3.30 7.44 -3.58
N LYS A 57 -4.54 7.77 -3.94
CA LYS A 57 -5.42 6.85 -4.65
C LYS A 57 -4.91 6.65 -6.08
N ILE A 58 -4.67 5.40 -6.45
CA ILE A 58 -4.29 5.00 -7.80
C ILE A 58 -5.17 3.82 -8.25
N SER A 59 -5.10 3.47 -9.52
CA SER A 59 -5.71 2.27 -10.07
C SER A 59 -4.79 1.06 -9.94
N VAL A 60 -5.38 -0.15 -10.02
CA VAL A 60 -4.62 -1.41 -10.11
C VAL A 60 -3.65 -1.38 -11.30
N ARG A 61 -4.05 -0.75 -12.42
CA ARG A 61 -3.20 -0.64 -13.62
C ARG A 61 -1.93 0.16 -13.33
N GLU A 62 -2.03 1.23 -12.56
CA GLU A 62 -0.87 2.03 -12.15
C GLU A 62 0.07 1.24 -11.23
N ILE A 63 -0.47 0.45 -10.28
CA ILE A 63 0.34 -0.46 -9.45
C ILE A 63 1.14 -1.44 -10.31
N VAL A 64 0.48 -2.08 -11.28
CA VAL A 64 1.14 -3.02 -12.21
C VAL A 64 2.21 -2.30 -13.04
N MET A 65 1.95 -1.07 -13.48
CA MET A 65 2.93 -0.30 -14.25
C MET A 65 4.17 0.05 -13.41
N MET A 66 4.00 0.45 -12.14
CA MET A 66 5.12 0.71 -11.22
C MET A 66 6.04 -0.51 -11.08
N SER A 67 5.46 -1.71 -11.01
CA SER A 67 6.25 -2.96 -10.92
C SER A 67 7.10 -3.29 -12.13
N ARG A 68 6.72 -2.79 -13.30
CA ARG A 68 7.44 -3.05 -14.56
C ARG A 68 8.59 -2.07 -14.78
N LEU A 69 8.57 -0.95 -14.07
CA LEU A 69 9.52 0.15 -14.25
C LEU A 69 10.73 0.07 -13.33
N GLY A 70 10.77 -0.88 -12.38
CA GLY A 70 11.95 -1.13 -11.55
C GLY A 70 12.47 0.12 -10.83
N THR A 71 11.58 0.87 -10.19
CA THR A 71 11.97 1.94 -9.24
C THR A 71 12.56 1.36 -7.97
#